data_AF-A0A127SWG4-F1
#
_entry.id   AF-A0A127SWG4-F1
#
_cell.length_a   1.000
_cell.length_b   1.000
_cell.length_c   1.000
_cell.angle_alpha   90.00
_cell.angle_beta   90.00
_cell.angle_gamma   90.00
#
_symmetry.space_group_name_H-M   'P 1'
#
loop_
_entity.id
_entity.type
_entity.pdbx_description
1 polymer ?
#
loop_
_entity_poly.entity_id
_entity_poly.type
_entity_poly.pdbx_seq_one_letter_code
_entity_poly.pdbx_strand_id
1 'polypeptide(L)'
;MTDRVNIINNYIDGYNQFDIKKMVADLDDNIVFENIQNNDISLSLKGLTAFKQQAETAKTYFAKRTQTVKSFKHFDNSTEIEIDYTAILAMDFPNGLKKGQEL
;
A
#
# COMPACT_ATOMS: atom_id res chain seq x y z
N MET A 1 6.65 -21.24 -3.00
CA MET A 1 6.23 -20.16 -3.92
C MET A 1 4.86 -19.61 -3.52
N THR A 2 3.87 -20.47 -3.26
CA THR A 2 2.50 -20.07 -2.86
C THR A 2 2.44 -19.16 -1.62
N ASP A 3 3.31 -19.37 -0.63
CA ASP A 3 3.26 -18.61 0.62
C ASP A 3 3.53 -17.10 0.43
N ARG A 4 4.49 -16.74 -0.42
CA ARG A 4 4.83 -15.33 -0.71
C ARG A 4 3.70 -14.61 -1.45
N VAL A 5 3.03 -15.32 -2.38
CA VAL A 5 1.86 -14.78 -3.10
C VAL A 5 0.70 -14.57 -2.12
N ASN A 6 0.46 -15.50 -1.20
CA ASN A 6 -0.59 -15.37 -0.20
C ASN A 6 -0.36 -14.19 0.76
N ILE A 7 0.87 -14.00 1.26
CA ILE A 7 1.25 -12.85 2.09
C ILE A 7 0.94 -11.53 1.37
N ILE A 8 1.33 -11.43 0.09
CA ILE A 8 1.11 -10.23 -0.72
C ILE A 8 -0.39 -10.01 -0.97
N ASN A 9 -1.14 -11.06 -1.31
CA ASN A 9 -2.58 -10.95 -1.53
C ASN A 9 -3.33 -10.57 -0.24
N ASN A 10 -2.92 -11.08 0.93
CA ASN A 10 -3.48 -10.67 2.21
C ASN A 10 -3.27 -9.16 2.46
N TYR A 11 -2.06 -8.67 2.20
CA TYR A 11 -1.76 -7.24 2.28
C TYR A 11 -2.68 -6.42 1.35
N ILE A 12 -2.77 -6.82 0.07
CA ILE A 12 -3.56 -6.10 -0.95
C ILE A 12 -5.05 -6.14 -0.62
N ASP A 13 -5.57 -7.28 -0.19
CA ASP A 13 -6.96 -7.40 0.24
C ASP A 13 -7.25 -6.47 1.42
N GLY A 14 -6.38 -6.45 2.44
CA GLY A 14 -6.51 -5.55 3.58
C GLY A 14 -6.45 -4.08 3.15
N TYR A 15 -5.56 -3.75 2.23
CA TYR A 15 -5.47 -2.41 1.64
C TYR A 15 -6.80 -2.02 0.97
N ASN A 16 -7.32 -2.86 0.07
CA ASN A 16 -8.53 -2.63 -0.73
C ASN A 16 -9.79 -2.54 0.14
N GLN A 17 -9.85 -3.31 1.24
CA GLN A 17 -10.98 -3.34 2.16
C GLN A 17 -10.92 -2.25 3.23
N PHE A 18 -9.88 -1.40 3.22
CA PHE A 18 -9.58 -0.46 4.32
C PHE A 18 -9.39 -1.15 5.68
N ASP A 19 -9.04 -2.44 5.68
CA ASP A 19 -8.76 -3.23 6.87
C ASP A 19 -7.25 -3.20 7.17
N ILE A 20 -6.85 -2.23 7.98
CA ILE A 20 -5.45 -2.06 8.38
C ILE A 20 -4.94 -3.24 9.22
N LYS A 21 -5.81 -3.93 9.98
CA LYS A 21 -5.38 -5.11 10.75
C LYS A 21 -5.00 -6.24 9.81
N LYS A 22 -5.82 -6.51 8.79
CA LYS A 22 -5.50 -7.51 7.76
C LYS A 22 -4.28 -7.09 6.94
N MET A 23 -4.17 -5.82 6.57
CA MET A 23 -3.07 -5.29 5.76
C MET A 23 -1.70 -5.53 6.41
N VAL A 24 -1.62 -5.47 7.74
CA VAL A 24 -0.34 -5.58 8.46
C VAL A 24 -0.12 -6.96 9.12
N ALA A 25 -1.02 -7.91 8.92
CA ALA A 25 -1.02 -9.19 9.66
C ALA A 25 0.22 -10.05 9.41
N ASP A 26 0.78 -9.98 8.21
CA ASP A 26 1.91 -10.79 7.76
C ASP A 26 3.25 -9.99 7.76
N LEU A 27 3.27 -8.77 8.33
CA LEU A 27 4.44 -7.91 8.35
C LEU A 27 5.29 -8.11 9.62
N ASP A 28 6.61 -8.06 9.47
CA ASP A 28 7.55 -8.11 10.59
C ASP A 28 7.46 -6.85 11.47
N ASP A 29 7.70 -6.97 12.78
CA ASP A 29 7.70 -5.81 13.68
C ASP A 29 8.74 -4.74 13.28
N ASN A 30 9.80 -5.15 12.58
CA ASN A 30 10.91 -4.31 12.13
C ASN A 30 10.84 -3.93 10.64
N ILE A 31 9.66 -4.00 10.00
CA ILE A 31 9.53 -3.61 8.58
C ILE A 31 10.12 -2.23 8.28
N VAL A 32 10.65 -2.10 7.08
CA VAL A 32 11.00 -0.80 6.48
C VAL A 32 10.08 -0.60 5.29
N PHE A 33 9.31 0.49 5.31
CA PHE A 33 8.46 0.90 4.20
C PHE A 33 9.06 2.13 3.54
N GLU A 34 9.19 2.11 2.22
CA GLU A 34 9.70 3.23 1.43
C GLU A 34 8.76 3.54 0.27
N ASN A 35 8.43 4.82 0.10
CA ASN A 35 7.84 5.33 -1.13
C ASN A 35 8.96 5.92 -1.99
N ILE A 36 9.17 5.34 -3.17
CA ILE A 36 10.22 5.73 -4.10
C ILE A 36 9.56 6.24 -5.38
N GLN A 37 9.91 7.47 -5.78
CA GLN A 37 9.46 8.07 -7.03
C GLN A 37 10.66 8.72 -7.72
N ASN A 38 10.88 8.43 -9.00
CA ASN A 38 12.02 8.96 -9.77
C ASN A 38 13.39 8.76 -9.07
N ASN A 39 13.57 7.60 -8.43
CA ASN A 39 14.73 7.23 -7.60
C ASN A 39 14.91 8.03 -6.29
N ASP A 40 13.97 8.93 -5.95
CA ASP A 40 13.97 9.65 -4.68
C ASP A 40 13.03 8.97 -3.68
N ILE A 41 13.53 8.75 -2.46
CA ILE A 41 12.72 8.25 -1.34
C ILE A 41 11.94 9.44 -0.78
N SER A 42 10.64 9.51 -1.07
CA SER A 42 9.75 10.57 -0.59
C SER A 42 9.25 10.34 0.84
N LEU A 43 9.23 9.08 1.28
CA LEU A 43 8.82 8.66 2.62
C LEU A 43 9.54 7.38 3.01
N SER A 44 10.10 7.33 4.22
CA SER A 44 10.66 6.11 4.82
C SER A 44 10.12 5.95 6.24
N LEU A 45 9.57 4.78 6.55
CA LEU A 45 9.00 4.43 7.84
C LEU A 45 9.68 3.17 8.37
N LYS A 46 10.01 3.16 9.66
CA LYS A 46 10.66 2.03 10.32
C LYS A 46 9.76 1.50 11.43
N GLY A 47 9.55 0.19 11.40
CA GLY A 47 8.76 -0.55 12.35
C GLY A 47 7.26 -0.54 12.05
N LEU A 48 6.60 -1.60 12.49
CA LEU A 48 5.18 -1.85 12.26
C LEU A 48 4.28 -0.74 12.82
N THR A 49 4.62 -0.20 13.98
CA THR A 49 3.86 0.89 14.63
C THR A 49 3.80 2.14 13.75
N ALA A 50 4.94 2.58 13.22
CA ALA A 50 5.01 3.79 12.38
C ALA A 50 4.24 3.58 11.07
N PHE A 51 4.41 2.41 10.44
CA PHE A 51 3.68 2.05 9.23
C PHE A 51 2.16 2.01 9.46
N LYS A 52 1.70 1.41 10.57
CA LYS A 52 0.29 1.33 10.91
C LYS A 52 -0.33 2.71 11.13
N GLN A 53 0.35 3.61 11.84
CA GLN A 53 -0.11 4.99 12.04
C GLN A 53 -0.25 5.73 10.70
N GLN A 54 0.72 5.58 9.80
CA GLN A 54 0.63 6.15 8.46
C GLN A 54 -0.54 5.54 7.68
N ALA A 55 -0.72 4.23 7.72
CA ALA A 55 -1.78 3.53 7.00
C ALA A 55 -3.18 3.97 7.48
N GLU A 56 -3.37 4.12 8.80
CA GLU A 56 -4.61 4.62 9.39
C GLU A 56 -4.92 6.06 8.98
N THR A 57 -3.90 6.90 8.87
CA THR A 57 -4.06 8.27 8.39
C THR A 57 -4.38 8.28 6.89
N ALA A 58 -3.59 7.58 6.09
CA ALA A 58 -3.72 7.53 4.63
C ALA A 58 -5.03 6.91 4.16
N LYS A 59 -5.66 6.02 4.94
CA LYS A 59 -6.96 5.44 4.60
C LYS A 59 -8.05 6.51 4.48
N THR A 60 -7.95 7.60 5.25
CA THR A 60 -8.94 8.70 5.23
C THR A 60 -8.88 9.55 3.97
N TYR A 61 -7.81 9.41 3.19
CA TYR A 61 -7.60 10.20 1.98
C TYR A 61 -8.43 9.71 0.79
N PHE A 62 -8.96 8.48 0.86
CA PHE A 62 -9.63 7.81 -0.24
C PHE A 62 -11.04 7.38 0.15
N ALA A 63 -12.01 7.65 -0.71
CA ALA A 63 -13.38 7.14 -0.61
C ALA A 63 -13.47 5.71 -1.16
N LYS A 64 -12.64 5.41 -2.17
CA LYS A 64 -12.40 4.07 -2.71
C LYS A 64 -10.92 3.96 -3.08
N ARG A 65 -10.33 2.79 -2.91
CA ARG A 65 -8.99 2.47 -3.39
C ARG A 65 -8.91 0.99 -3.72
N THR A 66 -8.30 0.67 -4.85
CA THR A 66 -8.14 -0.71 -5.32
C THR A 66 -6.76 -0.86 -5.95
N GLN A 67 -6.01 -1.83 -5.46
CA GLN A 67 -4.82 -2.36 -6.07
C GLN A 67 -5.17 -3.71 -6.71
N THR A 68 -4.91 -3.85 -8.00
CA THR A 68 -5.07 -5.10 -8.75
C THR A 68 -3.71 -5.58 -9.22
N VAL A 69 -3.28 -6.77 -8.77
CA VAL A 69 -2.00 -7.34 -9.22
C VAL A 69 -2.09 -7.73 -10.69
N LYS A 70 -1.16 -7.23 -11.51
CA LYS A 70 -0.99 -7.60 -12.92
C LYS A 70 0.00 -8.73 -13.10
N SER A 71 1.08 -8.72 -12.33
CA SER A 71 2.14 -9.71 -12.44
C SER A 71 2.89 -9.90 -11.11
N PHE A 72 3.46 -11.08 -10.95
CA PHE A 72 4.40 -11.41 -9.88
C PHE A 72 5.73 -11.79 -10.49
N LYS A 73 6.82 -11.22 -9.97
CA LYS A 73 8.19 -11.60 -10.32
C LYS A 73 8.93 -12.01 -9.05
N HIS A 74 9.29 -13.28 -8.98
CA HIS A 74 10.02 -13.82 -7.84
C HIS A 74 11.52 -13.80 -8.11
N PHE A 75 12.25 -13.27 -7.14
CA PHE A 75 13.69 -13.45 -6.96
C PHE A 75 13.93 -14.30 -5.72
N ASP A 76 15.20 -14.67 -5.49
CA ASP A 76 15.61 -15.54 -4.39
C ASP A 76 14.98 -15.11 -3.06
N ASN A 77 15.15 -13.83 -2.69
CA ASN A 77 14.72 -13.30 -1.39
C ASN A 77 13.67 -12.18 -1.46
N SER A 78 13.20 -11.79 -2.64
CA SER A 78 12.25 -10.69 -2.82
C SER A 78 11.23 -10.97 -3.92
N THR A 79 10.00 -10.50 -3.74
CA THR A 79 8.97 -10.51 -4.78
C THR A 79 8.72 -9.08 -5.21
N GLU A 80 8.72 -8.84 -6.51
CA GLU A 80 8.17 -7.63 -7.10
C GLU A 80 6.78 -7.93 -7.65
N ILE A 81 5.87 -6.98 -7.46
CA ILE A 81 4.53 -7.02 -8.07
C ILE A 81 4.28 -5.77 -8.87
N GLU A 82 3.63 -5.95 -10.01
CA GLU A 82 3.08 -4.86 -10.79
C GLU A 82 1.62 -4.68 -10.40
N ILE A 83 1.22 -3.45 -10.12
CA ILE A 83 -0.13 -3.12 -9.66
C ILE A 83 -0.74 -2.10 -10.60
N ASP A 84 -1.99 -2.35 -10.94
CA ASP A 84 -2.90 -1.34 -11.49
C ASP A 84 -3.72 -0.76 -10.34
N TYR A 85 -3.60 0.55 -10.18
CA TYR A 85 -4.14 1.27 -9.05
C TYR A 85 -5.25 2.18 -9.51
N THR A 86 -6.41 2.07 -8.86
CA THR A 86 -7.53 2.98 -9.06
C THR A 86 -7.99 3.51 -7.71
N ALA A 87 -8.28 4.81 -7.62
CA ALA A 87 -8.84 5.36 -6.38
C ALA A 87 -9.75 6.57 -6.61
N ILE A 88 -10.68 6.79 -5.68
CA ILE A 88 -11.51 8.00 -5.61
C ILE A 88 -11.08 8.79 -4.37
N LEU A 89 -10.75 10.07 -4.54
CA LEU A 89 -10.30 10.92 -3.45
C LEU A 89 -11.44 11.31 -2.50
N ALA A 90 -11.21 11.21 -1.18
CA ALA A 90 -12.19 11.62 -0.16
C ALA A 90 -12.08 13.09 0.25
N MET A 91 -10.99 13.76 -0.14
CA MET A 91 -10.67 15.14 0.23
C MET A 91 -9.94 15.87 -0.89
N ASP A 92 -9.88 17.19 -0.78
CA ASP A 92 -9.01 18.03 -1.61
C ASP A 92 -7.56 17.91 -1.12
N PHE A 93 -6.61 17.84 -2.05
CA PHE A 93 -5.18 17.77 -1.75
C PHE A 93 -4.47 19.09 -2.07
N PRO A 94 -3.38 19.42 -1.35
CA PRO A 94 -2.60 20.64 -1.59
C PRO A 94 -2.01 20.76 -3.00
N ASN A 95 -1.78 19.62 -3.67
CA ASN A 95 -1.24 19.58 -5.04
C ASN A 95 -2.31 19.86 -6.13
N GLY A 96 -3.54 20.20 -5.74
CA GLY A 96 -4.61 20.58 -6.65
C GLY A 96 -5.61 19.46 -6.98
N LEU A 97 -5.35 18.22 -6.55
CA LEU A 97 -6.31 17.12 -6.74
C LEU A 97 -7.58 17.36 -5.91
N LYS A 98 -8.73 17.02 -6.47
CA LYS A 98 -10.05 17.34 -5.88
C LYS A 98 -10.77 16.12 -5.33
N LYS A 99 -11.56 16.34 -4.28
CA LYS A 99 -12.48 15.32 -3.75
C LYS A 99 -13.37 14.79 -4.87
N GLY A 100 -13.51 13.46 -4.95
CA GLY A 100 -14.28 12.76 -5.98
C GLY A 100 -13.52 12.50 -7.28
N GLN A 101 -12.32 13.06 -7.46
CA GLN A 101 -11.47 12.75 -8.61
C GLN A 101 -11.01 11.30 -8.56
N GLU A 102 -10.97 10.67 -9.73
CA GLU A 102 -10.42 9.33 -9.94
C GLU A 102 -8.93 9.42 -10.30
N LEU A 103 -8.13 8.53 -9.71
CA LEU A 103 -6.72 8.29 -10.00
C LEU A 103 -6.57 6.94 -10.68
#